data_AF-A0A2J8VPP3-F1
#
_entry.id   AF-A0A2J8VPP3-F1
#
_cell.length_a   1.000
_cell.length_b   1.000
_cell.length_c   1.000
_cell.angle_alpha   90.00
_cell.angle_beta   90.00
_cell.angle_gamma   90.00
#
_symmetry.space_group_name_H-M   'P 1'
#
loop_
_entity.id
_entity.type
_entity.pdbx_description
1 polymer ?
#
loop_
_entity_poly.entity_id
_entity_poly.type
_entity_poly.pdbx_seq_one_letter_code
_entity_poly.pdbx_strand_id
1 'polypeptide(L)'
;MTKKTRDLRRQLRKAVMDHVSDSFLETNVPLLVLIEAAKNGNEKEVKEYAQVFREHANKLIEVANLACSISNNEEGVKLVRMSASQLEALCPQVINAALALAAKP
;
A
#
# COMPACT_ATOMS: atom_id res chain seq x y z
N MET A 1 15.40 30.29 -17.87
CA MET A 1 15.60 28.84 -17.57
C MET A 1 14.84 28.36 -16.33
N THR A 2 14.68 29.15 -15.26
CA THR A 2 14.06 28.73 -13.98
C THR A 2 12.55 28.44 -14.03
N LYS A 3 11.79 29.14 -14.90
CA LYS A 3 10.33 28.97 -15.03
C LYS A 3 9.94 27.57 -15.50
N LYS A 4 10.56 27.06 -16.58
CA LYS A 4 10.25 25.72 -17.14
C LYS A 4 10.52 24.60 -16.12
N THR A 5 11.63 24.66 -15.40
CA THR A 5 11.94 23.68 -14.34
C THR A 5 10.96 23.74 -13.18
N ARG A 6 10.52 24.94 -12.78
CA ARG A 6 9.48 25.09 -11.74
C ARG A 6 8.15 24.50 -12.20
N ASP A 7 7.77 24.76 -13.45
CA ASP A 7 6.51 24.25 -14.02
C ASP A 7 6.55 22.71 -14.14
N LEU A 8 7.68 22.13 -14.53
CA LEU A 8 7.88 20.68 -14.53
C LEU A 8 7.72 20.08 -13.13
N ARG A 9 8.37 20.65 -12.10
CA ARG A 9 8.21 20.19 -10.71
C ARG A 9 6.76 20.26 -10.23
N ARG A 10 5.99 21.27 -10.70
CA ARG A 10 4.56 21.37 -10.39
C ARG A 10 3.77 20.24 -11.03
N GLN A 11 4.06 19.87 -12.29
CA GLN A 11 3.38 18.76 -12.96
C GLN A 11 3.72 17.41 -12.32
N LEU A 12 4.99 17.19 -11.96
CA LEU A 12 5.40 15.99 -11.22
C LEU A 12 4.64 15.84 -9.90
N ARG A 13 4.50 16.91 -9.12
CA ARG A 13 3.70 16.87 -7.88
C ARG A 13 2.23 16.54 -8.11
N LYS A 14 1.64 17.00 -9.22
CA LYS A 14 0.25 16.66 -9.57
C LYS A 14 0.12 15.18 -9.90
N ALA A 15 0.99 14.65 -10.76
CA ALA A 15 0.97 13.23 -11.12
C ALA A 15 1.15 12.31 -9.89
N VAL A 16 2.03 12.68 -8.95
CA VAL A 16 2.15 11.95 -7.68
C VAL A 16 0.89 12.06 -6.82
N MET A 17 0.26 13.24 -6.78
CA MET A 17 -1.00 13.44 -6.06
C MET A 17 -2.12 12.56 -6.64
N ASP A 18 -2.20 12.42 -7.96
CA ASP A 18 -3.18 11.56 -8.61
C ASP A 18 -3.01 10.10 -8.14
N HIS A 19 -1.77 9.59 -8.11
CA HIS A 19 -1.50 8.24 -7.57
C HIS A 19 -1.85 8.09 -6.09
N VAL A 20 -1.60 9.12 -5.27
CA VAL A 20 -1.95 9.11 -3.84
C VAL A 20 -3.47 9.09 -3.67
N SER A 21 -4.19 9.94 -4.42
CA SER A 21 -5.65 10.01 -4.37
C SER A 21 -6.30 8.68 -4.73
N ASP A 22 -5.81 8.01 -5.77
CA ASP A 22 -6.37 6.73 -6.20
C ASP A 22 -6.00 5.58 -5.24
N SER A 23 -4.72 5.50 -4.84
CA SER A 23 -4.21 4.32 -4.11
C SER A 23 -4.59 4.32 -2.63
N PHE A 24 -4.82 5.50 -2.04
CA PHE A 24 -5.24 5.64 -0.64
C PHE A 24 -6.75 5.84 -0.49
N LEU A 25 -7.52 5.67 -1.57
CA LEU A 25 -8.97 5.57 -1.50
C LEU A 25 -9.34 4.18 -0.96
N GLU A 26 -10.07 4.13 0.16
CA GLU A 26 -10.64 2.90 0.73
C GLU A 26 -9.63 1.76 1.04
N THR A 27 -8.53 2.09 1.70
CA THR A 27 -7.44 1.15 2.04
C THR A 27 -7.86 -0.06 2.91
N ASN A 28 -9.04 -0.03 3.52
CA ASN A 28 -9.50 -1.09 4.42
C ASN A 28 -10.15 -2.26 3.69
N VAL A 29 -10.66 -2.06 2.47
CA VAL A 29 -11.50 -3.05 1.78
C VAL A 29 -10.76 -4.37 1.52
N PRO A 30 -9.52 -4.40 0.98
CA PRO A 30 -8.82 -5.66 0.72
C PRO A 30 -8.58 -6.51 1.97
N LEU A 31 -8.32 -5.85 3.12
CA LEU A 31 -8.14 -6.54 4.39
C LEU A 31 -9.46 -7.12 4.92
N LEU A 32 -10.55 -6.36 4.83
CA LEU A 32 -11.87 -6.80 5.28
C LEU A 32 -12.35 -8.03 4.50
N VAL A 33 -12.17 -8.03 3.17
CA VAL A 33 -12.55 -9.17 2.32
C VAL A 33 -11.71 -10.41 2.65
N LEU A 34 -10.41 -10.25 2.89
CA LEU A 34 -9.53 -11.35 3.31
C LEU A 34 -9.96 -11.93 4.67
N ILE A 35 -10.31 -11.09 5.64
CA ILE A 35 -10.79 -11.52 6.95
C ILE A 35 -12.11 -12.30 6.82
N GLU A 36 -13.02 -11.82 5.99
CA GLU A 36 -14.32 -12.48 5.79
C GLU A 36 -14.17 -13.85 5.15
N ALA A 37 -13.33 -13.99 4.12
CA ALA A 37 -13.00 -15.28 3.53
C ALA A 37 -12.37 -16.25 4.54
N ALA A 38 -11.51 -15.72 5.43
CA ALA A 38 -10.87 -16.52 6.49
C ALA A 38 -11.88 -17.00 7.53
N LYS A 39 -12.82 -16.15 7.98
CA LYS A 39 -13.89 -16.55 8.91
C LYS A 39 -14.82 -17.62 8.34
N ASN A 40 -15.02 -17.63 7.02
CA ASN A 40 -15.82 -18.65 6.35
C ASN A 40 -15.07 -19.98 6.15
N GLY A 41 -13.79 -20.07 6.55
CA GLY A 41 -12.98 -21.29 6.39
C GLY A 41 -12.66 -21.64 4.94
N ASN A 42 -12.86 -20.71 4.00
CA ASN A 42 -12.67 -20.98 2.57
C ASN A 42 -11.20 -20.78 2.17
N GLU A 43 -10.37 -21.80 2.39
CA GLU A 43 -8.92 -21.73 2.12
C GLU A 43 -8.57 -21.32 0.67
N LYS A 44 -9.41 -21.67 -0.30
CA LYS A 44 -9.19 -21.31 -1.70
C LYS A 44 -9.35 -19.80 -1.91
N GLU A 45 -10.47 -19.24 -1.44
CA GLU A 45 -10.72 -17.79 -1.52
C GLU A 45 -9.71 -17.00 -0.69
N VAL A 46 -9.30 -17.51 0.47
CA VAL A 46 -8.27 -16.85 1.30
C VAL A 46 -6.96 -16.71 0.54
N LYS A 47 -6.54 -17.70 -0.26
CA LYS A 47 -5.34 -17.60 -1.09
C LYS A 47 -5.48 -16.55 -2.19
N GLU A 48 -6.65 -16.47 -2.83
CA GLU A 48 -6.93 -15.48 -3.88
C GLU A 48 -6.96 -14.06 -3.28
N TYR A 49 -7.69 -13.84 -2.19
CA TYR A 49 -7.75 -12.54 -1.51
C TYR A 49 -6.45 -12.14 -0.81
N ALA A 50 -5.64 -13.11 -0.36
CA ALA A 50 -4.30 -12.83 0.17
C ALA A 50 -3.39 -12.23 -0.90
N GLN A 51 -3.50 -12.70 -2.15
CA GLN A 51 -2.76 -12.15 -3.27
C GLN A 51 -3.23 -10.72 -3.58
N VAL A 52 -4.55 -10.46 -3.60
CA VAL A 52 -5.11 -9.11 -3.76
C VAL A 52 -4.62 -8.16 -2.66
N PHE A 53 -4.65 -8.61 -1.40
CA PHE A 53 -4.15 -7.82 -0.26
C PHE A 53 -2.67 -7.50 -0.40
N ARG A 54 -1.85 -8.47 -0.82
CA ARG A 54 -0.42 -8.27 -1.08
C ARG A 54 -0.17 -7.26 -2.19
N GLU A 55 -0.87 -7.37 -3.31
CA GLU A 55 -0.77 -6.43 -4.43
C GLU A 55 -1.17 -5.02 -4.01
N HIS A 56 -2.23 -4.88 -3.21
CA HIS A 56 -2.64 -3.60 -2.63
C HIS A 56 -1.54 -3.02 -1.72
N ALA A 57 -0.98 -3.81 -0.80
CA ALA A 57 0.10 -3.36 0.07
C ALA A 57 1.35 -2.91 -0.72
N ASN A 58 1.73 -3.68 -1.76
CA ASN A 58 2.82 -3.31 -2.66
C ASN A 58 2.53 -1.99 -3.38
N LYS A 59 1.29 -1.76 -3.81
CA LYS A 59 0.90 -0.52 -4.47
C LYS A 59 1.03 0.70 -3.54
N LEU A 60 0.60 0.57 -2.28
CA LEU A 60 0.76 1.62 -1.27
C LEU A 60 2.24 1.96 -1.05
N ILE A 61 3.10 0.95 -0.96
CA ILE A 61 4.55 1.12 -0.80
C ILE A 61 5.16 1.82 -2.02
N GLU A 62 4.78 1.42 -3.24
CA GLU A 62 5.23 2.03 -4.48
C GLU A 62 4.89 3.54 -4.52
N VAL A 63 3.64 3.89 -4.21
CA VAL A 63 3.18 5.29 -4.22
C VAL A 63 3.83 6.11 -3.11
N ALA A 64 4.04 5.53 -1.93
CA ALA A 64 4.78 6.17 -0.84
C ALA A 64 6.23 6.50 -1.24
N ASN A 65 6.90 5.57 -1.93
CA ASN A 65 8.26 5.78 -2.43
C ASN A 65 8.32 6.80 -3.57
N LEU A 66 7.32 6.82 -4.45
CA LEU A 66 7.19 7.84 -5.49
C LEU A 66 7.04 9.23 -4.87
N ALA A 67 6.20 9.39 -3.84
CA ALA A 67 6.06 10.65 -3.11
C ALA A 67 7.38 11.10 -2.46
N CYS A 68 8.15 10.15 -1.91
CA CYS A 68 9.46 10.44 -1.35
C CYS A 68 10.46 10.93 -2.40
N SER A 69 10.43 10.39 -3.63
CA SER A 69 11.39 10.71 -4.70
C SER A 69 11.41 12.18 -5.15
N ILE A 70 10.31 12.91 -4.92
CA ILE A 70 10.15 14.31 -5.33
C ILE A 70 10.04 15.29 -4.14
N SER A 71 10.19 14.77 -2.91
CA SER A 71 10.11 15.56 -1.69
C SER A 71 11.49 16.06 -1.29
N ASN A 72 11.54 17.29 -0.77
CA ASN A 72 12.74 17.88 -0.16
C ASN A 72 12.69 17.86 1.38
N ASN A 73 11.66 17.24 1.98
CA ASN A 73 11.53 17.12 3.43
C ASN A 73 12.21 15.81 3.89
N GLU A 74 13.46 15.91 4.34
CA GLU A 74 14.27 14.74 4.74
C GLU A 74 13.63 13.93 5.86
N GLU A 75 13.17 14.58 6.93
CA GLU A 75 12.51 13.92 8.05
C GLU A 75 11.19 13.26 7.62
N GLY A 76 10.40 13.94 6.78
CA GLY A 76 9.18 13.37 6.21
C GLY A 76 9.45 12.14 5.35
N VAL A 77 10.47 12.19 4.49
CA VAL A 77 10.89 11.05 3.65
C VAL A 77 11.33 9.87 4.52
N LYS A 78 12.11 10.13 5.58
CA LYS A 78 12.56 9.10 6.51
C LYS A 78 11.37 8.40 7.18
N LEU A 79 10.43 9.15 7.71
CA LEU A 79 9.23 8.60 8.35
C LEU A 79 8.40 7.75 7.38
N VAL A 80 8.12 8.25 6.17
CA VAL A 80 7.34 7.52 5.17
C VAL A 80 8.04 6.21 4.77
N ARG A 81 9.35 6.23 4.55
CA ARG A 81 10.11 5.01 4.23
C ARG A 81 10.11 4.00 5.36
N MET A 82 10.23 4.45 6.61
CA MET A 82 10.13 3.57 7.77
C MET A 82 8.74 2.89 7.84
N SER A 83 7.67 3.65 7.64
CA SER A 83 6.30 3.11 7.59
C SER A 83 6.10 2.13 6.42
N ALA A 84 6.65 2.43 5.24
CA ALA A 84 6.58 1.53 4.10
C ALA A 84 7.29 0.19 4.38
N SER A 85 8.47 0.22 5.00
CA SER A 85 9.18 -1.01 5.41
C SER A 85 8.42 -1.79 6.48
N GLN A 86 7.75 -1.11 7.42
CA GLN A 86 6.87 -1.77 8.40
C GLN A 86 5.69 -2.47 7.71
N LEU A 87 5.06 -1.81 6.73
CA LEU A 87 3.96 -2.40 5.96
C LEU A 87 4.43 -3.64 5.18
N GLU A 88 5.59 -3.57 4.53
CA GLU A 88 6.21 -4.70 3.82
C GLU A 88 6.45 -5.89 4.74
N ALA A 89 6.98 -5.65 5.95
CA ALA A 89 7.24 -6.69 6.95
C ALA A 89 5.96 -7.28 7.57
N LEU A 90 4.90 -6.47 7.71
CA LEU A 90 3.62 -6.90 8.29
C LEU A 90 2.75 -7.67 7.30
N CYS A 91 2.81 -7.34 6.01
CA CYS A 91 1.98 -7.98 4.97
C CYS A 91 1.99 -9.53 5.03
N PRO A 92 3.15 -10.23 5.05
CA PRO A 92 3.15 -11.69 5.15
C PRO A 92 2.60 -12.21 6.48
N GLN A 93 2.76 -11.46 7.58
CA GLN A 93 2.23 -11.85 8.89
C GLN A 93 0.70 -11.83 8.92
N VAL A 94 0.09 -10.81 8.33
CA VAL A 94 -1.37 -10.69 8.19
C VAL A 94 -1.93 -11.83 7.33
N ILE A 95 -1.27 -12.14 6.21
CA ILE A 95 -1.67 -13.26 5.34
C ILE A 95 -1.59 -14.59 6.11
N ASN A 96 -0.51 -14.82 6.85
CA ASN A 96 -0.36 -16.04 7.64
C ASN A 96 -1.41 -16.16 8.75
N ALA A 97 -1.78 -15.04 9.38
CA ALA A 97 -2.85 -15.01 10.37
C ALA A 97 -4.22 -15.37 9.73
N ALA A 98 -4.51 -14.84 8.54
CA ALA A 98 -5.74 -15.17 7.81
C ALA A 98 -5.78 -16.66 7.40
N LEU A 99 -4.65 -17.22 6.94
CA LEU A 99 -4.55 -18.65 6.62
C LEU A 99 -4.74 -19.53 7.87
N ALA A 100 -4.14 -19.15 9.00
CA ALA A 100 -4.29 -19.88 10.25
C ALA A 100 -5.74 -19.84 10.78
N LEU A 101 -6.41 -18.69 10.63
CA LEU A 101 -7.82 -18.55 10.94
C LEU A 101 -8.68 -19.42 10.01
N ALA A 102 -8.43 -19.43 8.70
CA ALA A 102 -9.19 -20.25 7.76
C ALA A 102 -9.09 -21.76 8.04
N ALA A 103 -7.93 -22.23 8.53
CA ALA A 103 -7.73 -23.62 8.92
C ALA A 103 -8.51 -24.00 10.20
N LYS A 104 -8.89 -23.01 11.02
CA LYS A 104 -9.65 -23.16 12.28
C LYS A 104 -10.62 -21.96 12.44
N PRO A 105 -11.71 -21.93 11.65
CA PRO A 105 -12.56 -20.75 11.51
C PRO A 105 -13.30 -20.36 12.79
#